data_AF-A0A3N5JD36-F1
#
_entry.id   AF-A0A3N5JD36-F1
#
_cell.length_a   1.000
_cell.length_b   1.000
_cell.length_c   1.000
_cell.angle_alpha   90.00
_cell.angle_beta   90.00
_cell.angle_gamma   90.00
#
_symmetry.space_group_name_H-M   'P 1'
#
loop_
_entity.id
_entity.type
_entity.pdbx_description
1 polymer ?
#
loop_
_entity_poly.entity_id
_entity_poly.type
_entity_poly.pdbx_seq_one_letter_code
_entity_poly.pdbx_strand_id
1 'polypeptide(L)' 'AVMVNDHTAFRVDWMPFAGLKHSGFDVGGIPHTLRDMQIEKLMVIKSPEL' A
#
# COMPACT_ATOMS: atom_id res chain seq x y z
N ALA A 1 -11.22 -4.71 2.46
CA ALA A 1 -11.31 -5.84 1.51
C ALA A 1 -12.70 -6.45 1.58
N VAL A 2 -13.18 -7.09 0.50
CA VAL A 2 -14.44 -7.85 0.50
C VAL A 2 -14.08 -9.28 0.15
N MET A 3 -14.37 -10.19 1.08
CA MET A 3 -14.20 -11.62 0.84
C MET A 3 -15.47 -12.14 0.16
N VAL A 4 -15.32 -12.93 -0.89
CA VAL A 4 -16.45 -13.56 -1.60
C VAL A 4 -16.35 -15.06 -1.38
N ASN A 5 -17.39 -15.66 -0.81
CA ASN A 5 -17.48 -17.09 -0.50
C ASN A 5 -16.42 -17.62 0.48
N ASP A 6 -15.86 -16.76 1.34
CA ASP A 6 -14.84 -17.13 2.32
C ASP A 6 -15.04 -16.37 3.65
N HIS A 7 -14.38 -16.84 4.71
CA HIS A 7 -14.45 -16.26 6.05
C HIS A 7 -13.78 -14.90 6.11
N THR A 8 -14.38 -13.93 6.81
CA THR A 8 -13.89 -12.54 6.87
C THR A 8 -12.54 -12.37 7.55
N ALA A 9 -12.16 -13.31 8.41
CA ALA A 9 -10.84 -13.34 9.06
C ALA A 9 -9.72 -13.91 8.15
N PHE A 10 -10.04 -14.40 6.95
CA PHE A 10 -9.04 -14.87 6.01
C PHE A 10 -8.12 -13.72 5.61
N ARG A 11 -6.81 -13.97 5.65
CA ARG A 11 -5.80 -12.99 5.24
C ARG A 11 -4.64 -13.66 4.53
N VAL A 12 -4.02 -12.89 3.64
CA VAL A 12 -2.83 -13.28 2.90
C VAL A 12 -1.82 -12.15 2.98
N ASP A 13 -0.54 -12.45 3.20
CA ASP A 13 0.45 -11.44 3.60
C ASP A 13 0.74 -10.36 2.54
N TRP A 14 0.51 -10.67 1.26
CA TRP A 14 0.72 -9.71 0.17
C TRP A 14 -0.52 -8.87 -0.16
N MET A 15 -1.70 -9.26 0.33
CA MET A 15 -2.94 -8.60 -0.08
C MET A 15 -3.07 -7.21 0.58
N PRO A 16 -3.69 -6.23 -0.10
CA PRO A 16 -4.01 -4.95 0.51
C PRO A 16 -4.98 -5.15 1.69
N PHE A 17 -4.56 -4.76 2.88
CA PHE A 17 -5.37 -4.86 4.09
C PHE A 17 -5.57 -3.50 4.74
N ALA A 18 -6.78 -2.96 4.67
CA ALA A 18 -7.11 -1.64 5.19
C ALA A 18 -8.49 -1.62 5.83
N GLY A 19 -8.62 -0.79 6.87
CA GLY A 19 -9.89 -0.43 7.48
C GLY A 19 -10.53 0.79 6.81
N LEU A 20 -11.76 1.12 7.21
CA LEU A 20 -12.48 2.34 6.83
C LEU A 20 -13.02 3.04 8.08
N LYS A 21 -13.24 4.35 8.00
CA LYS A 21 -13.75 5.18 9.11
C LYS A 21 -12.84 5.14 10.35
N HIS A 22 -13.30 4.54 11.44
CA HIS A 22 -12.56 4.46 12.71
C HIS A 22 -11.65 3.23 12.80
N SER A 23 -11.62 2.39 11.75
CA SER A 23 -10.83 1.15 11.74
C SER A 23 -9.34 1.34 11.41
N GLY A 24 -8.86 2.59 11.33
CA GLY A 24 -7.46 2.92 11.03
C GLY A 24 -7.26 3.61 9.67
N PHE A 25 -6.05 4.11 9.46
CA PHE A 25 -5.57 4.72 8.23
C PHE A 25 -4.49 3.83 7.56
N ASP A 26 -4.16 4.16 6.32
CA ASP A 26 -3.18 3.46 5.48
C ASP A 26 -3.57 2.02 5.09
N VAL A 27 -2.71 1.40 4.27
CA VAL A 27 -2.94 0.08 3.69
C VAL A 27 -1.79 -0.85 4.08
N GLY A 28 -2.12 -1.91 4.81
CA GLY A 28 -1.21 -3.00 5.13
C GLY A 28 -1.00 -3.95 3.95
N GLY A 29 -0.11 -4.92 4.17
CA GLY A 29 0.36 -5.87 3.15
C GLY A 29 1.76 -5.49 2.69
N ILE A 30 2.63 -6.49 2.51
CA ILE A 30 4.08 -6.30 2.29
C ILE A 30 4.42 -5.17 1.30
N PRO A 31 3.87 -5.13 0.06
CA PRO A 31 4.25 -4.08 -0.89
C PRO A 31 3.77 -2.68 -0.49
N HIS A 32 2.61 -2.56 0.16
CA HIS A 32 2.05 -1.28 0.60
C HIS A 32 2.85 -0.73 1.78
N THR A 33 3.07 -1.55 2.81
CA THR A 33 3.88 -1.17 3.97
C THR A 33 5.31 -0.82 3.58
N LEU A 34 5.91 -1.56 2.65
CA LEU A 34 7.26 -1.28 2.17
C LEU A 34 7.34 0.08 1.45
N ARG A 35 6.29 0.47 0.71
CA ARG A 35 6.21 1.81 0.11
C ARG A 35 6.07 2.91 1.16
N ASP A 36 5.22 2.72 2.17
CA ASP A 36 4.98 3.71 3.22
C ASP A 36 6.22 3.90 4.12
N MET A 37 7.04 2.86 4.25
CA MET A 37 8.33 2.92 4.96
C MET A 37 9.49 3.47 4.11
N GLN A 38 9.25 3.80 2.83
CA GLN A 38 10.26 4.35 1.94
C GLN A 38 10.15 5.87 1.80
N ILE A 39 11.29 6.53 1.62
CA ILE A 39 11.36 7.95 1.30
C ILE A 39 11.60 8.08 -0.20
N GLU A 40 10.60 8.53 -0.94
CA GLU A 40 10.74 8.84 -2.36
C GLU A 40 11.53 10.16 -2.53
N LYS A 41 12.57 10.13 -3.36
CA LYS A 41 13.38 11.31 -3.71
C LYS A 41 13.30 11.53 -5.22
N LEU A 42 12.71 12.66 -5.60
CA LEU A 42 12.67 13.09 -6.99
C LEU A 42 14.05 13.61 -7.41
N MET A 43 14.64 13.00 -8.43
CA MET A 43 15.85 13.51 -9.09
C MET A 43 15.44 14.34 -10.31
N VAL A 44 15.82 15.62 -10.30
CA VAL A 44 15.60 16.52 -11.44
C VAL A 44 16.92 16.66 -12.19
N ILE A 45 16.93 16.27 -13.47
CA ILE A 45 18.07 16.43 -14.36
C ILE A 45 17.72 17.49 -15.38
N LYS A 46 18.54 18.55 -15.45
CA LYS A 46 18.46 19.56 -16.49
C LYS A 46 19.36 19.14 -17.65
N SER A 47 18.79 18.78 -18.79
CA SER A 47 19.54 18.53 -20.03
C SER A 47 19.49 19.78 -20.92
N PRO A 48 20.62 20.20 -21.52
CA PRO A 48 20.64 21.25 -22.54
C PRO A 48 20.07 20.80 -23.89
N GLU A 49 20.05 19.49 -24.18
CA GLU A 49 19.69 18.92 -25.49
C GLU A 49 18.26 18.33 -25.56
N LEU A 50 17.48 18.38 -24.48
CA LEU A 50 16.06 17.97 -24.42
C LEU A 50 15.14 19.16 -24.12
#